data_AF-A0A533Z4I5-F1
#
_entry.id   AF-A0A533Z4I5-F1
#
_cell.length_a   1.000
_cell.length_b   1.000
_cell.length_c   1.000
_cell.angle_alpha   90.00
_cell.angle_beta   90.00
_cell.angle_gamma   90.00
#
_symmetry.space_group_name_H-M   'P 1'
#
loop_
_entity.id
_entity.type
_entity.pdbx_description
1 polymer ?
#
loop_
_entity_poly.entity_id
_entity_poly.type
_entity_poly.pdbx_seq_one_letter_code
_entity_poly.pdbx_strand_id
1 'polypeptide(L)'
;MVISIRQKEIIRGKILYYLALIYPRSATLPLLQGELDIFGYHVPMDELSFHVAYLADKGFIEVENVRGPTPRRKLALVKVTARGIDYYDGRLPEDDGIYLEPRSREFGTGE
;
A
#
# COMPACT_ATOMS: atom_id res chain seq x y z
N MET A 1 -12.56 17.84 0.33
CA MET A 1 -11.59 18.08 -0.76
C MET A 1 -11.60 16.83 -1.62
N VAL A 2 -11.76 16.92 -2.93
CA VAL A 2 -11.81 15.73 -3.80
C VAL A 2 -10.38 15.37 -4.18
N ILE A 3 -9.91 14.19 -3.75
CA ILE A 3 -8.60 13.67 -4.15
C ILE A 3 -8.61 13.42 -5.66
N SER A 4 -7.61 13.96 -6.36
CA SER A 4 -7.46 13.78 -7.81
C SER A 4 -7.20 12.31 -8.16
N ILE A 5 -7.54 11.87 -9.38
CA ILE A 5 -7.27 10.51 -9.85
C ILE A 5 -5.79 10.14 -9.64
N ARG A 6 -4.90 11.07 -10.01
CA ARG A 6 -3.45 10.91 -9.84
C ARG A 6 -3.03 10.71 -8.39
N GLN A 7 -3.63 11.47 -7.47
CA GLN A 7 -3.30 11.34 -6.06
C GLN A 7 -3.78 9.98 -5.51
N LYS A 8 -4.91 9.44 -5.99
CA LYS A 8 -5.35 8.08 -5.64
C LYS A 8 -4.37 7.01 -6.10
N GLU A 9 -3.84 7.14 -7.31
CA GLU A 9 -2.80 6.24 -7.86
C GLU A 9 -1.54 6.28 -7.01
N ILE A 10 -1.08 7.48 -6.61
CA ILE A 10 0.09 7.68 -5.77
C ILE A 10 -0.10 7.05 -4.39
N ILE A 11 -1.25 7.29 -3.74
CA ILE A 11 -1.55 6.71 -2.41
C ILE A 11 -1.48 5.17 -2.47
N ARG A 12 -2.07 4.56 -3.50
CA ARG A 12 -2.02 3.10 -3.69
C ARG A 12 -0.58 2.60 -3.87
N GLY A 13 0.23 3.32 -4.64
CA GLY A 13 1.65 3.03 -4.80
C GLY A 13 2.42 3.09 -3.49
N LYS A 14 2.17 4.12 -2.67
CA LYS A 14 2.81 4.29 -1.34
C LYS A 14 2.41 3.20 -0.35
N ILE A 15 1.15 2.74 -0.39
CA ILE A 15 0.71 1.59 0.41
C ILE A 15 1.50 0.32 0.01
N LEU A 16 1.62 0.04 -1.30
CA LEU A 16 2.39 -1.11 -1.78
C LEU A 16 3.88 -0.99 -1.44
N TYR A 17 4.47 0.19 -1.62
CA TYR A 17 5.85 0.49 -1.23
C TYR A 17 6.11 0.13 0.24
N TYR A 18 5.27 0.63 1.15
CA TYR A 18 5.46 0.39 2.58
C TYR A 18 5.27 -1.09 2.93
N LEU A 19 4.24 -1.74 2.41
CA LEU A 19 3.99 -3.15 2.68
C LEU A 19 5.10 -4.05 2.12
N ALA A 20 5.69 -3.69 0.97
CA ALA A 20 6.85 -4.37 0.41
C ALA A 20 8.08 -4.21 1.30
N LEU A 21 8.30 -3.03 1.89
CA LEU A 21 9.41 -2.76 2.81
C LEU A 21 9.37 -3.64 4.06
N ILE A 22 8.17 -3.93 4.58
CA ILE A 22 8.00 -4.72 5.80
C ILE A 22 7.75 -6.21 5.54
N TYR A 23 7.65 -6.64 4.28
CA TYR A 23 7.37 -8.03 3.92
C TYR A 23 8.36 -9.00 4.62
N PRO A 24 7.89 -10.12 5.22
CA PRO A 24 6.54 -10.69 5.14
C PRO A 24 5.56 -10.25 6.25
N ARG A 25 5.82 -9.12 6.94
CA ARG A 25 4.97 -8.64 8.04
C ARG A 25 3.71 -7.94 7.54
N SER A 26 2.71 -7.87 8.42
CA SER A 26 1.48 -7.11 8.21
C SER A 26 1.51 -5.76 8.93
N ALA A 27 0.69 -4.83 8.47
CA ALA A 27 0.46 -3.53 9.07
C ALA A 27 -1.02 -3.36 9.43
N THR A 28 -1.31 -2.59 10.48
CA THR A 28 -2.69 -2.17 10.79
C THR A 28 -3.06 -0.95 9.95
N LEU A 29 -4.36 -0.69 9.75
CA LEU A 29 -4.80 0.54 9.06
C LEU A 29 -4.28 1.82 9.74
N PRO A 30 -4.29 1.96 11.09
CA PRO A 30 -3.70 3.13 11.74
C PRO A 30 -2.19 3.27 11.49
N LEU A 31 -1.45 2.16 11.41
CA LEU A 31 -0.03 2.19 11.06
C LEU A 31 0.16 2.69 9.62
N LEU A 32 -0.58 2.12 8.66
CA LEU A 32 -0.53 2.57 7.26
C LEU A 32 -0.88 4.05 7.11
N GLN A 33 -1.87 4.52 7.86
CA GLN A 33 -2.23 5.94 7.87
C GLN A 33 -1.07 6.80 8.37
N GLY A 34 -0.45 6.44 9.50
CA GLY A 34 0.68 7.20 10.05
C GLY A 34 1.89 7.24 9.10
N GLU A 35 2.15 6.16 8.37
CA GLU A 35 3.23 6.12 7.38
C GLU A 35 2.92 6.99 6.17
N LEU A 36 1.67 7.00 5.70
CA LEU A 36 1.22 7.92 4.65
C LEU A 36 1.35 9.38 5.10
N ASP A 37 1.02 9.71 6.36
CA ASP A 37 1.22 11.03 6.93
C ASP A 37 2.71 11.44 6.93
N ILE A 38 3.61 10.51 7.30
CA ILE A 38 5.08 10.72 7.23
C ILE A 38 5.53 10.98 5.79
N PHE A 39 4.95 10.29 4.81
CA PHE A 39 5.21 10.55 3.38
C PHE A 39 4.53 11.83 2.85
N GLY A 40 3.78 12.56 3.68
CA GLY A 40 3.09 13.80 3.32
C GLY A 40 1.69 13.62 2.74
N TYR A 41 1.14 12.39 2.77
CA TYR A 41 -0.19 12.06 2.26
C TYR A 41 -1.17 11.88 3.41
N HIS A 42 -1.87 12.96 3.75
CA HIS A 42 -2.92 12.93 4.78
C HIS A 42 -4.19 12.29 4.24
N VAL A 43 -4.37 11.00 4.52
CA VAL A 43 -5.49 10.20 4.02
C VAL A 43 -6.45 9.84 5.17
N PRO A 44 -7.72 10.29 5.13
CA PRO A 44 -8.73 9.89 6.10
C PRO A 44 -8.95 8.37 6.13
N MET A 45 -9.37 7.82 7.28
CA MET A 45 -9.46 6.37 7.47
C MET A 45 -10.46 5.68 6.52
N ASP A 46 -11.56 6.35 6.19
CA ASP A 46 -12.56 5.89 5.23
C ASP A 46 -11.99 5.82 3.81
N GLU A 47 -11.18 6.81 3.42
CA GLU A 47 -10.49 6.84 2.13
C GLU A 47 -9.35 5.82 2.07
N LEU A 48 -8.59 5.66 3.15
CA LEU A 48 -7.58 4.60 3.27
C LEU A 48 -8.22 3.22 3.11
N SER A 49 -9.39 3.00 3.74
CA SER A 49 -10.14 1.74 3.61
C SER A 49 -10.54 1.46 2.16
N PHE A 50 -10.91 2.49 1.39
CA PHE A 50 -11.19 2.36 -0.04
C PHE A 50 -9.94 1.95 -0.84
N HIS A 51 -8.78 2.55 -0.59
CA HIS A 51 -7.54 2.18 -1.29
C HIS A 51 -7.10 0.75 -0.97
N VAL A 52 -7.23 0.35 0.30
CA VAL A 52 -6.95 -1.02 0.74
C VAL A 52 -7.90 -2.02 0.08
N ALA A 53 -9.21 -1.73 0.04
CA ALA A 53 -10.17 -2.60 -0.65
C ALA A 53 -9.81 -2.75 -2.14
N TYR A 54 -9.49 -1.65 -2.83
CA TYR A 54 -9.10 -1.67 -4.24
C TYR A 54 -7.86 -2.56 -4.49
N LEU A 55 -6.82 -2.42 -3.67
CA LEU A 55 -5.59 -3.21 -3.80
C LEU A 55 -5.83 -4.70 -3.48
N ALA A 56 -6.73 -4.98 -2.54
CA ALA A 56 -7.13 -6.34 -2.20
C ALA A 56 -7.92 -7.00 -3.35
N ASP A 57 -8.86 -6.28 -3.97
CA ASP A 57 -9.62 -6.75 -5.14
C ASP A 57 -8.70 -7.06 -6.33
N LYS A 58 -7.61 -6.31 -6.48
CA LYS A 58 -6.56 -6.55 -7.49
C LYS A 58 -5.62 -7.72 -7.14
N GLY A 59 -5.71 -8.25 -5.92
CA GLY A 59 -4.89 -9.34 -5.41
C GLY A 59 -3.46 -8.94 -5.04
N PHE A 60 -3.16 -7.65 -4.91
CA PHE A 60 -1.82 -7.18 -4.53
C PHE A 60 -1.59 -7.19 -3.02
N ILE A 61 -2.67 -7.13 -2.23
CA ILE A 61 -2.61 -7.25 -0.77
C ILE A 61 -3.69 -8.21 -0.27
N GLU A 62 -3.50 -8.72 0.94
CA GLU A 62 -4.47 -9.48 1.70
C GLU A 62 -4.87 -8.72 2.96
N VAL A 63 -6.14 -8.84 3.37
CA VAL A 63 -6.67 -8.21 4.58
C VAL A 63 -7.24 -9.29 5.49
N GLU A 64 -6.63 -9.48 6.65
CA GLU A 64 -7.11 -10.40 7.69
C GLU A 64 -7.78 -9.60 8.82
N ASN A 65 -9.00 -9.98 9.18
CA ASN A 65 -9.70 -9.39 10.32
C ASN A 65 -9.50 -10.24 11.56
N VAL A 66 -8.57 -9.84 12.43
CA VAL A 66 -8.30 -10.54 13.70
C VAL A 66 -9.11 -9.96 14.84
N ARG A 67 -9.29 -10.75 15.91
CA ARG A 67 -9.88 -10.23 17.16
C ARG A 67 -8.94 -9.20 17.75
N GLY A 68 -9.43 -7.99 17.97
CA GLY A 68 -8.70 -6.94 18.65
C GLY A 68 -8.57 -7.22 20.15
N PRO A 69 -7.82 -6.37 20.87
CA PRO A 69 -7.60 -6.50 22.31
C PRO A 69 -8.88 -6.39 23.15
N THR A 70 -9.98 -5.90 22.56
CA THR A 70 -11.30 -5.87 23.17
C THR A 70 -12.26 -6.63 22.27
N PRO A 71 -13.17 -7.48 22.80
CA PRO A 71 -14.03 -8.37 22.01
C PRO A 71 -14.92 -7.67 20.96
N ARG A 72 -15.12 -6.35 21.08
CA ARG A 72 -15.91 -5.54 20.14
C ARG A 72 -15.11 -4.90 19.00
N ARG A 73 -13.78 -4.93 19.03
CA ARG A 73 -12.96 -4.37 17.94
C ARG A 73 -12.39 -5.50 17.09
N LYS A 74 -12.67 -5.46 15.78
CA LYS A 74 -11.90 -6.20 14.78
C LYS A 74 -10.69 -5.35 14.40
N LEU A 75 -9.52 -5.97 14.32
CA LEU A 75 -8.30 -5.33 13.86
C LEU A 75 -8.03 -5.85 12.44
N ALA A 76 -7.98 -4.95 11.47
CA ALA A 76 -7.59 -5.29 10.10
C ALA A 76 -6.06 -5.30 10.01
N LEU A 77 -5.50 -6.46 9.68
CA LEU A 77 -4.10 -6.65 9.33
C LEU A 77 -3.98 -6.73 7.82
N VAL A 78 -3.18 -5.85 7.25
CA VAL A 78 -2.95 -5.73 5.82
C VAL A 78 -1.54 -6.21 5.50
N LYS A 79 -1.40 -7.05 4.48
CA LYS A 79 -0.10 -7.59 4.06
C LYS A 79 -0.01 -7.64 2.55
N VAL A 80 1.18 -7.42 1.98
CA VAL A 80 1.41 -7.58 0.54
C VAL A 80 1.48 -9.07 0.17
N THR A 81 0.85 -9.44 -0.94
CA THR A 81 0.91 -10.80 -1.49
C THR A 81 2.17 -10.98 -2.33
N ALA A 82 2.52 -12.23 -2.69
CA ALA A 82 3.60 -12.48 -3.66
C ALA A 82 3.36 -11.75 -4.99
N ARG A 83 2.11 -11.72 -5.48
CA ARG A 83 1.71 -10.96 -6.67
C ARG A 83 1.93 -9.46 -6.48
N GLY A 84 1.65 -8.92 -5.30
CA GLY A 84 1.92 -7.52 -4.97
C GLY A 84 3.41 -7.18 -4.98
N ILE A 85 4.26 -8.09 -4.48
CA ILE A 85 5.72 -7.96 -4.57
C ILE A 85 6.19 -8.01 -6.02
N ASP A 86 5.74 -8.98 -6.81
CA ASP A 86 6.10 -9.08 -8.23
C ASP A 86 5.65 -7.85 -9.03
N TYR A 87 4.46 -7.31 -8.74
CA TYR A 87 3.99 -6.05 -9.31
C TYR A 87 4.90 -4.88 -8.91
N TYR A 88 5.20 -4.74 -7.62
CA TYR A 88 6.07 -3.69 -7.09
C TYR A 88 7.52 -3.78 -7.62
N ASP A 89 7.99 -4.99 -7.93
CA ASP A 89 9.29 -5.26 -8.57
C ASP A 89 9.29 -5.03 -10.09
N GLY A 90 8.16 -4.66 -10.68
CA GLY A 90 8.04 -4.44 -12.12
C GLY A 90 8.10 -5.72 -12.96
N ARG A 91 7.78 -6.86 -12.36
CA ARG A 91 7.71 -8.17 -13.05
C ARG A 91 6.36 -8.43 -13.69
N LEU A 92 5.36 -7.61 -13.38
CA LEU A 92 4.02 -7.64 -13.96
C LEU A 92 3.77 -6.35 -14.76
N PRO A 93 2.85 -6.37 -15.74
CA PRO A 93 2.44 -5.15 -16.45
C PRO A 93 1.94 -4.07 -15.49
N GLU A 94 2.17 -2.81 -15.86
CA GLU A 94 1.68 -1.64 -15.11
C GLU A 94 0.14 -1.61 -15.05
N ASP A 95 -0.41 -1.12 -13.93
CA ASP A 95 -1.84 -0.90 -13.73
C ASP A 95 -2.10 0.61 -13.64
N ASP A 96 -2.92 1.16 -14.56
CA ASP A 96 -3.23 2.60 -14.61
C ASP A 96 -3.82 3.13 -13.29
N GLY A 97 -4.37 2.26 -12.43
CA GLY A 97 -4.90 2.64 -11.13
C GLY A 97 -3.84 2.79 -10.03
N ILE A 98 -2.55 2.53 -10.30
CA ILE A 98 -1.48 2.51 -9.30
C ILE A 98 -0.22 3.15 -9.88
N TYR A 99 0.26 4.22 -9.24
CA TYR A 99 1.51 4.84 -9.62
C TYR A 99 2.65 4.31 -8.75
N LEU A 100 3.62 3.63 -9.36
CA LEU A 100 4.87 3.26 -8.70
C LEU A 100 5.93 4.32 -9.05
N GLU A 101 6.60 4.84 -8.03
CA GLU A 101 7.75 5.72 -8.27
C GLU A 101 8.83 4.93 -9.00
N PRO A 102 9.45 5.50 -10.06
CA PRO A 102 10.58 4.88 -10.71
C PRO A 102 11.66 4.61 -9.67
N ARG A 103 12.12 3.36 -9.54
CA ARG A 103 13.33 3.11 -8.77
C ARG A 103 14.43 3.89 -9.48
N SER A 104 15.04 4.85 -8.77
CA SER A 104 16.29 5.44 -9.21
C SER A 104 17.21 4.27 -9.53
N ARG A 105 17.49 4.03 -10.82
CA ARG A 105 18.64 3.22 -11.20
C ARG A 105 19.79 3.90 -10.49
N GLU A 106 20.35 3.25 -9.48
CA GLU A 106 21.70 3.56 -9.06
C GLU A 106 22.51 3.47 -10.35
N PHE A 107 22.89 4.62 -10.89
CA PHE A 107 23.79 4.71 -12.01
C PHE A 107 25.06 4.04 -11.52
N GLY A 108 25.27 2.79 -11.92
CA GLY A 108 26.59 2.19 -11.88
C GLY A 108 27.47 3.01 -12.80
N THR A 109 28.10 4.05 -12.27
CA THR A 109 29.38 4.53 -12.77
C THR A 109 30.39 3.43 -12.50
N GLY A 110 30.39 2.43 -13.39
CA GLY A 110 31.52 1.56 -13.61
C GLY A 110 32.37 2.20 -14.70
N GLU A 111 33.41 2.91 -14.27
CA GLU A 111 34.65 3.04 -15.04
C GLU A 111 35.55 1.85 -14.70
#